data_AF-A0AA87K6V9-F1
#
_entry.id   AF-A0AA87K6V9-F1
#
_cell.length_a   1.000
_cell.length_b   1.000
_cell.length_c   1.000
_cell.angle_alpha   90.00
_cell.angle_beta   90.00
_cell.angle_gamma   90.00
#
_symmetry.space_group_name_H-M   'P 1'
#
loop_
_entity.id
_entity.type
_entity.pdbx_description
1 polymer ?
#
loop_
_entity_poly.entity_id
_entity_poly.type
_entity_poly.pdbx_seq_one_letter_code
_entity_poly.pdbx_strand_id
1 'polypeptide(L)'
;MSPEKMEESFHLSLEAIQVLQNALETSYLDAYIETIENFIDQYRVRVIDGVPSEADAQRLEAIYKKLEQIPLTAEERRKLAQLLLLKGGQTEHLQPNHQLTPDSIGFLFVYLIEQLTPAKQQTKILDLSVGMGNLVLTLLLNLQLAQRDVQATGVDIDETLLSVAAATSEWTQAPLHLFHQDGLQELLIDPMDIAVSDLPVGYYPQDEKAASFLTSAPEGEGHSFAHHLLMEQAMNYVKEDGYGLFLAPANFMETEQSDYLKKWLNEKVYLQGIIQLPDELFKNERSRKSIVLIQNHGATSKQAPVLLAKLASLKEPKNIKKFFEQFEAWKASNL
;
A
#
# COMPACT_ATOMS: atom_id res chain seq x y z
N MET A 1 -1.74 22.48 4.38
CA MET A 1 -3.08 22.72 4.98
C MET A 1 -3.02 23.30 6.38
N SER A 2 -3.99 24.14 6.76
CA SER A 2 -4.21 24.47 8.17
C SER A 2 -4.93 23.31 8.89
N PRO A 3 -4.69 23.09 10.20
CA PRO A 3 -5.39 22.07 10.97
C PRO A 3 -6.91 22.21 10.93
N GLU A 4 -7.42 23.44 11.00
CA GLU A 4 -8.86 23.74 11.03
C GLU A 4 -9.54 23.30 9.74
N LYS A 5 -8.86 23.49 8.59
CA LYS A 5 -9.36 23.04 7.29
C LYS A 5 -9.45 21.52 7.19
N MET A 6 -8.49 20.77 7.77
CA MET A 6 -8.56 19.30 7.82
C MET A 6 -9.73 18.85 8.66
N GLU A 7 -9.86 19.45 9.85
CA GLU A 7 -10.85 19.08 10.85
C GLU A 7 -12.27 19.30 10.31
N GLU A 8 -12.53 20.46 9.70
CA GLU A 8 -13.82 20.74 9.07
C GLU A 8 -14.12 19.76 7.92
N SER A 9 -13.17 19.52 7.03
CA SER A 9 -13.34 18.58 5.90
C SER A 9 -13.59 17.15 6.40
N PHE A 10 -12.90 16.73 7.47
CA PHE A 10 -13.08 15.44 8.10
C PHE A 10 -14.47 15.27 8.70
N HIS A 11 -14.94 16.24 9.49
CA HIS A 11 -16.25 16.15 10.12
C HIS A 11 -17.39 16.15 9.10
N LEU A 12 -17.32 17.03 8.09
CA LEU A 12 -18.31 17.08 7.01
C LEU A 12 -18.34 15.77 6.20
N SER A 13 -17.16 15.25 5.83
CA SER A 13 -17.08 14.00 5.05
C SER A 13 -17.54 12.79 5.88
N LEU A 14 -17.17 12.72 7.16
CA LEU A 14 -17.62 11.67 8.06
C LEU A 14 -19.13 11.70 8.25
N GLU A 15 -19.73 12.89 8.39
CA GLU A 15 -21.18 13.03 8.47
C GLU A 15 -21.85 12.54 7.18
N ALA A 16 -21.33 12.90 6.01
CA ALA A 16 -21.86 12.42 4.73
C ALA A 16 -21.81 10.89 4.61
N ILE A 17 -20.68 10.27 4.98
CA ILE A 17 -20.53 8.81 5.00
C ILE A 17 -21.58 8.19 5.92
N GLN A 18 -21.77 8.73 7.13
CA GLN A 18 -22.76 8.19 8.07
C GLN A 18 -24.20 8.35 7.59
N VAL A 19 -24.52 9.46 6.89
CA VAL A 19 -25.85 9.63 6.28
C VAL A 19 -26.07 8.56 5.22
N LEU A 20 -25.13 8.36 4.30
CA LEU A 20 -25.24 7.33 3.25
C LEU A 20 -25.23 5.92 3.84
N GLN A 21 -24.39 5.64 4.83
CA GLN A 21 -24.33 4.34 5.51
C GLN A 21 -25.69 3.95 6.08
N ASN A 22 -26.36 4.86 6.77
CA ASN A 22 -27.68 4.59 7.35
C ASN A 22 -28.77 4.53 6.28
N ALA A 23 -28.73 5.41 5.28
CA ALA A 23 -29.76 5.47 4.24
C ALA A 23 -29.72 4.27 3.29
N LEU A 24 -28.52 3.77 2.97
CA LEU A 24 -28.30 2.63 2.07
C LEU A 24 -28.27 1.29 2.81
N GLU A 25 -28.20 1.30 4.15
CA GLU A 25 -28.04 0.11 5.00
C GLU A 25 -26.78 -0.72 4.65
N THR A 26 -25.69 -0.05 4.30
CA THR A 26 -24.43 -0.66 3.85
C THR A 26 -23.34 -0.63 4.92
N SER A 27 -22.18 -1.25 4.63
CA SER A 27 -20.98 -1.05 5.43
C SER A 27 -20.48 0.40 5.35
N TYR A 28 -19.62 0.78 6.29
CA TYR A 28 -18.91 2.06 6.28
C TYR A 28 -18.00 2.18 5.06
N LEU A 29 -17.33 1.08 4.65
CA LEU A 29 -16.47 1.11 3.46
C LEU A 29 -17.28 1.33 2.18
N ASP A 30 -18.44 0.69 2.05
CA ASP A 30 -19.34 0.93 0.91
C ASP A 30 -19.85 2.38 0.92
N ALA A 31 -20.28 2.88 2.07
CA ALA A 31 -20.73 4.26 2.20
C ALA A 31 -19.61 5.28 1.97
N TYR A 32 -18.36 4.93 2.31
CA TYR A 32 -17.18 5.69 1.96
C TYR A 32 -17.00 5.73 0.44
N ILE A 33 -17.05 4.58 -0.25
CA ILE A 33 -16.94 4.50 -1.71
C ILE A 33 -17.99 5.39 -2.37
N GLU A 34 -19.27 5.24 -2.00
CA GLU A 34 -20.38 6.05 -2.51
C GLU A 34 -20.18 7.56 -2.26
N THR A 35 -19.68 7.92 -1.08
CA THR A 35 -19.39 9.33 -0.77
C THR A 35 -18.29 9.89 -1.66
N ILE A 36 -17.20 9.14 -1.87
CA ILE A 36 -16.09 9.58 -2.72
C ILE A 36 -16.52 9.61 -4.19
N GLU A 37 -17.33 8.66 -4.66
CA GLU A 37 -17.90 8.71 -6.01
C GLU A 37 -18.78 9.94 -6.23
N ASN A 38 -19.59 10.33 -5.23
CA ASN A 38 -20.33 11.58 -5.30
C ASN A 38 -19.39 12.80 -5.38
N PHE A 39 -18.26 12.80 -4.66
CA PHE A 39 -17.26 13.88 -4.77
C PHE A 39 -16.63 13.95 -6.17
N ILE A 40 -16.34 12.80 -6.77
CA ILE A 40 -15.81 12.69 -8.13
C ILE A 40 -16.86 13.21 -9.15
N ASP A 41 -18.12 12.86 -8.96
CA ASP A 41 -19.27 13.30 -9.76
C ASP A 41 -19.73 14.73 -9.36
N GLN A 42 -18.77 15.64 -9.18
CA GLN A 42 -19.00 17.06 -8.90
C GLN A 42 -19.89 17.30 -7.68
N TYR A 43 -19.67 16.52 -6.61
CA TYR A 43 -20.42 16.65 -5.35
C TYR A 43 -21.93 16.46 -5.53
N ARG A 44 -22.34 15.63 -6.49
CA ARG A 44 -23.75 15.32 -6.76
C ARG A 44 -24.20 14.13 -5.92
N VAL A 45 -25.33 14.28 -5.23
CA VAL A 45 -25.99 13.14 -4.58
C VAL A 45 -26.66 12.27 -5.63
N ARG A 46 -26.30 11.00 -5.70
CA ARG A 46 -27.00 10.00 -6.51
C ARG A 46 -28.16 9.43 -5.72
N VAL A 47 -29.34 9.42 -6.33
CA VAL A 47 -30.56 8.81 -5.77
C VAL A 47 -31.04 7.75 -6.73
N ILE A 48 -31.06 6.49 -6.28
CA ILE A 48 -31.49 5.33 -7.07
C ILE A 48 -32.67 4.71 -6.36
N ASP A 49 -33.77 4.50 -7.09
CA ASP A 49 -35.02 3.91 -6.56
C ASP A 49 -35.54 4.59 -5.26
N GLY A 50 -35.29 5.90 -5.13
CA GLY A 50 -35.72 6.70 -3.98
C GLY A 50 -34.81 6.61 -2.75
N VAL A 51 -33.61 6.05 -2.89
CA VAL A 51 -32.59 5.95 -1.82
C VAL A 51 -31.32 6.71 -2.24
N PRO A 52 -30.75 7.60 -1.40
CA PRO A 52 -31.24 8.01 -0.08
C PRO A 52 -32.57 8.77 -0.16
N SER A 53 -33.27 8.88 0.97
CA SER A 53 -34.55 9.61 1.05
C SER A 53 -34.38 11.07 0.63
N GLU A 54 -35.46 11.76 0.23
CA GLU A 54 -35.39 13.18 -0.14
C GLU A 54 -34.79 14.05 0.97
N ALA A 55 -35.10 13.75 2.24
CA ALA A 55 -34.56 14.48 3.38
C ALA A 55 -33.05 14.24 3.56
N ASP A 56 -32.60 12.99 3.41
CA ASP A 56 -31.18 12.64 3.49
C ASP A 56 -30.39 13.20 2.30
N ALA A 57 -30.97 13.19 1.10
CA ALA A 57 -30.39 13.81 -0.09
C ALA A 57 -30.20 15.33 0.11
N GLN A 58 -31.21 16.04 0.61
CA GLN A 58 -31.09 17.48 0.92
C GLN A 58 -30.00 17.75 1.98
N ARG A 59 -29.87 16.87 2.98
CA ARG A 59 -28.81 16.96 3.99
C ARG A 59 -27.42 16.78 3.36
N LEU A 60 -27.26 15.78 2.50
CA LEU A 60 -26.01 15.52 1.77
C LEU A 60 -25.64 16.70 0.87
N GLU A 61 -26.59 17.22 0.09
CA GLU A 61 -26.37 18.41 -0.77
C GLU A 61 -25.86 19.62 0.05
N ALA A 62 -26.41 19.84 1.24
CA ALA A 62 -25.95 20.92 2.13
C ALA A 62 -24.52 20.71 2.65
N ILE A 63 -24.13 19.46 2.94
CA ILE A 63 -22.76 19.09 3.34
C ILE A 63 -21.80 19.28 2.15
N TYR A 64 -22.17 18.74 1.00
CA TYR A 64 -21.41 18.76 -0.24
C TYR A 64 -21.11 20.20 -0.71
N LYS A 65 -22.09 21.10 -0.64
CA LYS A 65 -21.90 22.53 -0.94
C LYS A 65 -20.87 23.22 -0.03
N LYS A 66 -20.72 22.78 1.22
CA LYS A 66 -19.68 23.30 2.12
C LYS A 66 -18.31 22.72 1.76
N LEU A 67 -18.25 21.42 1.49
CA LEU A 67 -17.00 20.75 1.08
C LEU A 67 -16.43 21.34 -0.22
N GLU A 68 -17.28 21.69 -1.20
CA GLU A 68 -16.86 22.37 -2.43
C GLU A 68 -16.14 23.70 -2.18
N GLN A 69 -16.46 24.38 -1.08
CA GLN A 69 -15.84 25.66 -0.70
C GLN A 69 -14.47 25.47 -0.02
N ILE A 70 -14.06 24.22 0.20
CA ILE A 70 -12.81 23.85 0.87
C ILE A 70 -11.91 23.11 -0.13
N PRO A 71 -11.20 23.82 -1.03
CA PRO A 71 -10.42 23.16 -2.09
C PRO A 71 -9.23 22.41 -1.50
N LEU A 72 -9.16 21.09 -1.70
CA LEU A 72 -8.07 20.22 -1.25
C LEU A 72 -7.13 19.86 -2.40
N THR A 73 -5.81 19.87 -2.13
CA THR A 73 -4.83 19.27 -3.04
C THR A 73 -4.96 17.73 -3.06
N ALA A 74 -4.37 17.05 -4.04
CA ALA A 74 -4.40 15.58 -4.11
C ALA A 74 -3.87 14.92 -2.82
N GLU A 75 -2.75 15.40 -2.28
CA GLU A 75 -2.18 14.88 -1.03
C GLU A 75 -3.05 15.22 0.19
N GLU A 76 -3.73 16.38 0.20
CA GLU A 76 -4.72 16.71 1.25
C GLU A 76 -5.94 15.78 1.19
N ARG A 77 -6.43 15.44 -0.01
CA ARG A 77 -7.51 14.45 -0.23
C ARG A 77 -7.09 13.05 0.25
N ARG A 78 -5.88 12.59 -0.10
CA ARG A 78 -5.36 11.29 0.35
C ARG A 78 -5.27 11.21 1.88
N LYS A 79 -4.77 12.26 2.54
CA LYS A 79 -4.73 12.32 4.02
C LYS A 79 -6.13 12.32 4.63
N LEU A 80 -7.07 13.03 4.04
CA LEU A 80 -8.46 13.01 4.47
C LEU A 80 -9.07 11.61 4.32
N ALA A 81 -8.87 10.95 3.16
CA ALA A 81 -9.25 9.56 2.93
C ALA A 81 -8.68 8.63 4.00
N GLN A 82 -7.38 8.73 4.31
CA GLN A 82 -6.76 7.94 5.36
C GLN A 82 -7.42 8.15 6.73
N LEU A 83 -7.70 9.39 7.12
CA LEU A 83 -8.37 9.68 8.40
C LEU A 83 -9.77 9.07 8.45
N LEU A 84 -10.54 9.16 7.36
CA LEU A 84 -11.87 8.59 7.25
C LEU A 84 -11.84 7.05 7.29
N LEU A 85 -10.88 6.41 6.61
CA LEU A 85 -10.72 4.95 6.64
C LEU A 85 -10.25 4.45 8.00
N LEU A 86 -9.33 5.17 8.66
CA LEU A 86 -8.94 4.88 10.04
C LEU A 86 -10.12 5.01 11.00
N LYS A 87 -11.03 5.97 10.76
CA LYS A 87 -12.25 6.11 11.55
C LYS A 87 -13.21 4.94 11.31
N GLY A 88 -13.39 4.53 10.06
CA GLY A 88 -14.18 3.35 9.69
C GLY A 88 -13.68 2.06 10.34
N GLY A 89 -12.36 1.84 10.35
CA GLY A 89 -11.76 0.68 11.01
C GLY A 89 -11.90 0.64 12.54
N GLN A 90 -12.41 1.70 13.17
CA GLN A 90 -12.80 1.68 14.59
C GLN A 90 -14.22 1.16 14.80
N THR A 91 -15.10 1.33 13.81
CA THR A 91 -16.51 0.90 13.87
C THR A 91 -16.72 -0.45 13.21
N GLU A 92 -15.88 -0.81 12.23
CA GLU A 92 -15.91 -2.07 11.52
C GLU A 92 -14.62 -2.85 11.76
N HIS A 93 -14.75 -4.10 12.20
CA HIS A 93 -13.59 -4.91 12.54
C HIS A 93 -12.91 -5.44 11.27
N LEU A 94 -11.78 -4.83 10.92
CA LEU A 94 -10.93 -5.29 9.82
C LEU A 94 -9.96 -6.38 10.29
N GLN A 95 -9.85 -7.45 9.50
CA GLN A 95 -8.78 -8.44 9.66
C GLN A 95 -7.41 -7.75 9.57
N PRO A 96 -6.37 -8.23 10.24
CA PRO A 96 -5.04 -7.61 10.21
C PRO A 96 -4.49 -7.39 8.79
N ASN A 97 -4.73 -8.33 7.86
CA ASN A 97 -4.29 -8.22 6.47
C ASN A 97 -5.08 -7.21 5.63
N HIS A 98 -6.21 -6.69 6.14
CA HIS A 98 -7.06 -5.71 5.46
C HIS A 98 -6.87 -4.29 6.02
N GLN A 99 -5.93 -4.11 6.96
CA GLN A 99 -5.63 -2.79 7.52
C GLN A 99 -4.76 -1.99 6.56
N LEU A 100 -5.03 -0.70 6.45
CA LEU A 100 -4.22 0.20 5.65
C LEU A 100 -2.81 0.36 6.25
N THR A 101 -1.80 0.42 5.39
CA THR A 101 -0.42 0.74 5.78
C THR A 101 -0.32 2.22 6.18
N PRO A 102 0.15 2.56 7.40
CA PRO A 102 0.28 3.95 7.85
C PRO A 102 1.27 4.80 7.03
N ASP A 103 1.01 6.10 6.97
CA ASP A 103 1.84 7.07 6.22
C ASP A 103 3.30 7.09 6.64
N SER A 104 3.58 6.89 7.92
CA SER A 104 4.94 6.88 8.45
C SER A 104 5.81 5.83 7.75
N ILE A 105 5.22 4.68 7.41
CA ILE A 105 5.88 3.64 6.63
C ILE A 105 5.92 4.02 5.14
N GLY A 106 4.83 4.57 4.61
CA GLY A 106 4.77 5.07 3.23
C GLY A 106 5.85 6.10 2.90
N PHE A 107 6.09 7.08 3.78
CA PHE A 107 7.16 8.07 3.59
C PHE A 107 8.55 7.47 3.63
N LEU A 108 8.76 6.40 4.39
CA LEU A 108 10.02 5.67 4.38
C LEU A 108 10.22 4.96 3.03
N PHE A 109 9.16 4.39 2.46
CA PHE A 109 9.20 3.83 1.11
C PHE A 109 9.46 4.90 0.05
N VAL A 110 8.83 6.08 0.14
CA VAL A 110 9.11 7.21 -0.76
C VAL A 110 10.61 7.51 -0.79
N TYR A 111 11.22 7.68 0.38
CA TYR A 111 12.66 7.92 0.48
C TYR A 111 13.49 6.80 -0.16
N LEU A 112 13.18 5.54 0.14
CA LEU A 112 13.90 4.40 -0.43
C LEU A 112 13.77 4.35 -1.95
N ILE A 113 12.60 4.63 -2.50
CA ILE A 113 12.37 4.70 -3.95
C ILE A 113 13.15 5.86 -4.58
N GLU A 114 13.20 7.03 -3.93
CA GLU A 114 14.07 8.15 -4.34
C GLU A 114 15.54 7.77 -4.40
N GLN A 115 16.00 6.94 -3.47
CA GLN A 115 17.36 6.47 -3.50
C GLN A 115 17.58 5.37 -4.55
N LEU A 116 16.63 4.47 -4.77
CA LEU A 116 16.87 3.26 -5.56
C LEU A 116 16.57 3.44 -7.05
N THR A 117 15.82 4.46 -7.44
CA THR A 117 15.37 4.65 -8.83
C THR A 117 15.83 6.00 -9.40
N PRO A 118 16.09 6.09 -10.71
CA PRO A 118 16.60 7.32 -11.33
C PRO A 118 15.56 8.44 -11.36
N ALA A 119 15.95 9.66 -11.01
CA ALA A 119 15.03 10.80 -10.91
C ALA A 119 14.45 11.29 -12.26
N LYS A 120 15.13 11.03 -13.39
CA LYS A 120 14.81 11.58 -14.73
C LYS A 120 14.13 10.58 -15.67
N GLN A 121 13.67 9.45 -15.16
CA GLN A 121 12.94 8.44 -15.94
C GLN A 121 11.61 8.16 -15.25
N GLN A 122 10.62 7.76 -16.04
CA GLN A 122 9.36 7.27 -15.48
C GLN A 122 9.63 6.02 -14.65
N THR A 123 9.19 6.00 -13.40
CA THR A 123 9.24 4.81 -12.54
C THR A 123 7.88 4.12 -12.54
N LYS A 124 7.83 2.87 -12.99
CA LYS A 124 6.66 1.99 -12.89
C LYS A 124 6.71 1.17 -11.59
N ILE A 125 5.73 1.37 -10.72
CA ILE A 125 5.61 0.70 -9.42
C ILE A 125 4.58 -0.44 -9.50
N LEU A 126 4.85 -1.59 -8.90
CA LEU A 126 3.91 -2.70 -8.79
C LEU A 126 3.57 -3.00 -7.33
N ASP A 127 2.29 -3.20 -7.03
CA ASP A 127 1.82 -3.77 -5.76
C ASP A 127 0.81 -4.90 -6.04
N LEU A 128 1.16 -6.13 -5.64
CA LEU A 128 0.33 -7.32 -5.91
C LEU A 128 -0.70 -7.64 -4.80
N SER A 129 -0.75 -6.80 -3.78
CA SER A 129 -1.75 -6.85 -2.71
C SER A 129 -2.02 -5.43 -2.22
N VAL A 130 -2.55 -4.60 -3.12
CA VAL A 130 -2.64 -3.14 -2.95
C VAL A 130 -3.60 -2.72 -1.83
N GLY A 131 -4.52 -3.59 -1.42
CA GLY A 131 -5.54 -3.35 -0.41
C GLY A 131 -6.33 -2.07 -0.70
N MET A 132 -6.54 -1.24 0.32
CA MET A 132 -7.20 0.07 0.20
C MET A 132 -6.36 1.13 -0.54
N GLY A 133 -5.17 0.78 -1.04
CA GLY A 133 -4.31 1.66 -1.82
C GLY A 133 -3.56 2.73 -1.05
N ASN A 134 -3.68 2.84 0.28
CA ASN A 134 -3.04 3.94 1.01
C ASN A 134 -1.50 3.96 0.84
N LEU A 135 -0.84 2.80 0.84
CA LEU A 135 0.60 2.72 0.58
C LEU A 135 0.93 3.30 -0.80
N VAL A 136 0.41 2.69 -1.87
CA VAL A 136 0.74 3.09 -3.25
C VAL A 136 0.35 4.53 -3.55
N LEU A 137 -0.79 5.02 -3.04
CA LEU A 137 -1.21 6.41 -3.19
C LEU A 137 -0.28 7.38 -2.46
N THR A 138 0.23 6.99 -1.28
CA THR A 138 1.27 7.78 -0.59
C THR A 138 2.52 7.87 -1.45
N LEU A 139 2.95 6.78 -2.08
CA LEU A 139 4.11 6.77 -2.98
C LEU A 139 3.89 7.68 -4.17
N LEU A 140 2.82 7.47 -4.93
CA LEU A 140 2.53 8.20 -6.15
C LEU A 140 2.48 9.71 -5.91
N LEU A 141 1.65 10.15 -4.95
CA LEU A 141 1.43 11.59 -4.74
C LEU A 141 2.67 12.28 -4.18
N ASN A 142 3.45 11.63 -3.31
CA ASN A 142 4.65 12.24 -2.75
C ASN A 142 5.83 12.25 -3.74
N LEU A 143 5.98 11.20 -4.56
CA LEU A 143 6.99 11.20 -5.63
C LEU A 143 6.64 12.25 -6.71
N GLN A 144 5.35 12.45 -7.04
CA GLN A 144 4.91 13.54 -7.92
C GLN A 144 5.18 14.93 -7.34
N LEU A 145 4.97 15.13 -6.03
CA LEU A 145 5.36 16.38 -5.34
C LEU A 145 6.88 16.64 -5.42
N ALA A 146 7.68 15.58 -5.44
CA ALA A 146 9.12 15.62 -5.70
C ALA A 146 9.48 15.73 -7.21
N GLN A 147 8.50 16.02 -8.07
CA GLN A 147 8.65 16.18 -9.53
C GLN A 147 9.15 14.93 -10.24
N ARG A 148 8.84 13.74 -9.71
CA ARG A 148 9.13 12.47 -10.36
C ARG A 148 7.98 12.04 -11.24
N ASP A 149 8.30 11.52 -12.42
CA ASP A 149 7.36 10.85 -13.29
C ASP A 149 7.15 9.41 -12.78
N VAL A 150 5.95 9.12 -12.29
CA VAL A 150 5.63 7.84 -11.65
C VAL A 150 4.24 7.38 -12.04
N GLN A 151 4.09 6.06 -12.18
CA GLN A 151 2.79 5.39 -12.32
C GLN A 151 2.83 4.07 -11.56
N ALA A 152 1.68 3.56 -11.14
CA ALA A 152 1.61 2.29 -10.45
C ALA A 152 0.57 1.36 -11.05
N THR A 153 0.82 0.06 -10.88
CA THR A 153 -0.15 -1.01 -11.08
C THR A 153 -0.40 -1.68 -9.74
N GLY A 154 -1.66 -1.72 -9.31
CA GLY A 154 -2.11 -2.40 -8.10
C GLY A 154 -2.99 -3.59 -8.45
N VAL A 155 -2.84 -4.67 -7.69
CA VAL A 155 -3.67 -5.87 -7.81
C VAL A 155 -4.22 -6.21 -6.43
N ASP A 156 -5.50 -6.53 -6.35
CA ASP A 156 -6.07 -7.14 -5.15
C ASP A 156 -7.18 -8.12 -5.54
N ILE A 157 -7.41 -9.11 -4.68
CA ILE A 157 -8.48 -10.09 -4.83
C ILE A 157 -9.75 -9.65 -4.09
N ASP A 158 -9.61 -8.80 -3.06
CA ASP A 158 -10.72 -8.26 -2.30
C ASP A 158 -11.36 -7.08 -3.04
N GLU A 159 -12.59 -7.28 -3.51
CA GLU A 159 -13.35 -6.30 -4.29
C GLU A 159 -13.60 -5.00 -3.52
N THR A 160 -13.91 -5.09 -2.23
CA THR A 160 -14.24 -3.93 -1.41
C THR A 160 -12.99 -3.09 -1.16
N LEU A 161 -11.85 -3.71 -0.80
CA LEU A 161 -10.60 -2.98 -0.61
C LEU A 161 -10.13 -2.32 -1.92
N LEU A 162 -10.24 -3.05 -3.04
CA LEU A 162 -9.88 -2.51 -4.35
C LEU A 162 -10.80 -1.37 -4.78
N SER A 163 -12.09 -1.42 -4.46
CA SER A 163 -13.04 -0.33 -4.72
C SER A 163 -12.72 0.92 -3.91
N VAL A 164 -12.28 0.77 -2.64
CA VAL A 164 -11.74 1.88 -1.84
C VAL A 164 -10.51 2.48 -2.52
N ALA A 165 -9.58 1.66 -3.02
CA ALA A 165 -8.40 2.13 -3.73
C ALA A 165 -8.78 2.87 -5.02
N ALA A 166 -9.72 2.32 -5.80
CA ALA A 166 -10.20 2.90 -7.05
C ALA A 166 -10.81 4.29 -6.81
N ALA A 167 -11.82 4.39 -5.94
CA ALA A 167 -12.48 5.65 -5.62
C ALA A 167 -11.48 6.70 -5.09
N THR A 168 -10.57 6.30 -4.19
CA THR A 168 -9.58 7.23 -3.64
C THR A 168 -8.55 7.67 -4.70
N SER A 169 -8.14 6.76 -5.59
CA SER A 169 -7.19 7.08 -6.67
C SER A 169 -7.78 8.05 -7.70
N GLU A 170 -9.05 7.88 -8.07
CA GLU A 170 -9.75 8.77 -9.00
C GLU A 170 -9.97 10.14 -8.35
N TRP A 171 -10.40 10.19 -7.09
CA TRP A 171 -10.58 11.45 -6.36
C TRP A 171 -9.27 12.24 -6.19
N THR A 172 -8.15 11.52 -6.04
CA THR A 172 -6.82 12.13 -5.95
C THR A 172 -6.15 12.36 -7.32
N GLN A 173 -6.74 11.86 -8.40
CA GLN A 173 -6.18 11.85 -9.75
C GLN A 173 -4.79 11.19 -9.82
N ALA A 174 -4.59 10.15 -9.00
CA ALA A 174 -3.33 9.42 -8.95
C ALA A 174 -3.20 8.50 -10.19
N PRO A 175 -2.01 8.38 -10.80
CA PRO A 175 -1.78 7.50 -11.95
C PRO A 175 -1.64 6.03 -11.51
N LEU A 176 -2.75 5.45 -11.06
CA LEU A 176 -2.86 4.08 -10.56
C LEU A 176 -3.78 3.26 -11.47
N HIS A 177 -3.27 2.15 -12.01
CA HIS A 177 -4.07 1.16 -12.72
C HIS A 177 -4.35 -0.02 -11.79
N LEU A 178 -5.59 -0.49 -11.74
CA LEU A 178 -6.02 -1.52 -10.79
C LEU A 178 -6.56 -2.75 -11.52
N PHE A 179 -6.19 -3.94 -11.02
CA PHE A 179 -6.72 -5.22 -11.45
C PHE A 179 -7.40 -5.94 -10.28
N HIS A 180 -8.65 -6.37 -10.50
CA HIS A 180 -9.35 -7.25 -9.57
C HIS A 180 -9.05 -8.71 -9.94
N GLN A 181 -8.01 -9.27 -9.32
CA GLN A 181 -7.64 -10.68 -9.51
C GLN A 181 -6.74 -11.17 -8.38
N ASP A 182 -6.56 -12.49 -8.32
CA ASP A 182 -5.50 -13.08 -7.51
C ASP A 182 -4.11 -12.67 -8.05
N GLY A 183 -3.35 -11.95 -7.23
CA GLY A 183 -2.02 -11.45 -7.57
C GLY A 183 -0.98 -12.55 -7.84
N LEU A 184 -1.25 -13.79 -7.42
CA LEU A 184 -0.38 -14.94 -7.72
C LEU A 184 -0.65 -15.57 -9.09
N GLN A 185 -1.72 -15.19 -9.78
CA GLN A 185 -2.00 -15.63 -11.16
C GLN A 185 -1.15 -14.88 -12.19
N GLU A 186 -1.16 -15.34 -13.44
CA GLU A 186 -0.52 -14.58 -14.50
C GLU A 186 -1.23 -13.22 -14.70
N LEU A 187 -0.43 -12.15 -14.67
CA LEU A 187 -0.84 -10.77 -14.93
C LEU A 187 -0.40 -10.36 -16.33
N LEU A 188 -1.31 -9.72 -17.07
CA LEU A 188 -1.02 -9.11 -18.37
C LEU A 188 -0.55 -7.67 -18.17
N ILE A 189 0.65 -7.51 -17.62
CA ILE A 189 1.25 -6.21 -17.31
C ILE A 189 2.67 -6.09 -17.89
N ASP A 190 3.10 -4.87 -18.16
CA ASP A 190 4.48 -4.59 -18.58
C ASP A 190 5.49 -4.95 -17.48
N PRO A 191 6.78 -5.15 -17.81
CA PRO A 191 7.84 -5.19 -16.80
C PRO A 191 7.93 -3.88 -16.00
N MET A 192 8.13 -4.02 -14.69
CA MET A 192 8.06 -2.97 -13.68
C MET A 192 9.46 -2.57 -13.19
N ASP A 193 9.63 -1.33 -12.72
CA ASP A 193 10.93 -0.84 -12.24
C ASP A 193 11.16 -1.21 -10.77
N ILE A 194 10.08 -1.22 -9.98
CA ILE A 194 10.11 -1.56 -8.57
C ILE A 194 8.81 -2.21 -8.12
N ALA A 195 8.93 -3.27 -7.32
CA ALA A 195 7.80 -3.85 -6.59
C ALA A 195 7.76 -3.28 -5.18
N VAL A 196 6.56 -3.00 -4.68
CA VAL A 196 6.29 -2.59 -3.31
C VAL A 196 5.11 -3.38 -2.78
N SER A 197 5.09 -3.76 -1.51
CA SER A 197 3.85 -4.22 -0.90
C SER A 197 3.90 -4.27 0.62
N ASP A 198 2.74 -4.13 1.24
CA ASP A 198 2.51 -4.58 2.61
C ASP A 198 1.92 -6.00 2.60
N LEU A 199 2.80 -7.01 2.69
CA LEU A 199 2.41 -8.37 2.33
C LEU A 199 1.38 -8.95 3.33
N PRO A 200 0.30 -9.59 2.83
CA PRO A 200 -0.66 -10.31 3.68
C PRO A 200 -0.01 -11.56 4.26
N VAL A 201 -0.10 -11.72 5.57
CA VAL A 201 0.53 -12.85 6.28
C VAL A 201 -0.50 -13.96 6.47
N GLY A 202 -0.22 -15.14 5.94
CA GLY A 202 -1.12 -16.29 6.00
C GLY A 202 -0.79 -17.31 4.92
N TYR A 203 -1.72 -18.23 4.72
CA TYR A 203 -1.64 -19.32 3.77
C TYR A 203 -2.35 -18.97 2.46
N TYR A 204 -1.75 -19.34 1.34
CA TYR A 204 -2.39 -19.30 0.03
C TYR A 204 -3.13 -20.62 -0.23
N PRO A 205 -4.43 -20.59 -0.58
CA PRO A 205 -5.24 -21.81 -0.62
C PRO A 205 -5.11 -22.64 -1.90
N GLN A 206 -4.46 -22.13 -2.96
CA GLN A 206 -4.38 -22.84 -4.25
C GLN A 206 -3.00 -23.52 -4.43
N ASP A 207 -2.87 -24.74 -3.90
CA ASP A 207 -1.59 -25.48 -3.89
C ASP A 207 -1.05 -25.78 -5.29
N GLU A 208 -1.93 -26.08 -6.27
CA GLU A 208 -1.52 -26.33 -7.66
C GLU A 208 -0.82 -25.11 -8.28
N LYS A 209 -1.33 -23.90 -8.00
CA LYS A 209 -0.70 -22.67 -8.47
C LYS A 209 0.58 -22.37 -7.69
N ALA A 210 0.55 -22.59 -6.37
CA ALA A 210 1.72 -22.43 -5.51
C ALA A 210 2.91 -23.26 -6.00
N ALA A 211 2.68 -24.50 -6.47
CA ALA A 211 3.73 -25.41 -6.92
C ALA A 211 4.62 -24.88 -8.09
N SER A 212 4.19 -23.81 -8.76
CA SER A 212 4.98 -23.14 -9.81
C SER A 212 6.08 -22.21 -9.26
N PHE A 213 6.08 -21.93 -7.96
CA PHE A 213 6.98 -20.99 -7.30
C PHE A 213 8.11 -21.70 -6.54
N LEU A 214 9.30 -21.10 -6.49
CA LEU A 214 10.42 -21.65 -5.71
C LEU A 214 10.20 -21.54 -4.19
N THR A 215 9.39 -20.58 -3.77
CA THR A 215 9.02 -20.33 -2.38
C THR A 215 7.87 -21.20 -1.88
N SER A 216 7.35 -22.13 -2.70
CA SER A 216 6.25 -23.01 -2.33
C SER A 216 6.65 -24.07 -1.31
N ALA A 217 5.75 -24.38 -0.38
CA ALA A 217 5.83 -25.60 0.43
C ALA A 217 5.71 -26.85 -0.47
N PRO A 218 6.50 -27.91 -0.22
CA PRO A 218 6.39 -29.18 -0.91
C PRO A 218 5.00 -29.81 -0.78
N GLU A 219 4.64 -30.62 -1.78
CA GLU A 219 3.41 -31.40 -1.75
C GLU A 219 3.32 -32.25 -0.47
N GLY A 220 2.21 -32.13 0.26
CA GLY A 220 1.98 -32.84 1.51
C GLY A 220 2.48 -32.15 2.78
N GLU A 221 3.19 -31.02 2.70
CA GLU A 221 3.63 -30.22 3.85
C GLU A 221 2.66 -29.09 4.25
N GLY A 222 1.49 -29.02 3.59
CA GLY A 222 0.46 -28.01 3.83
C GLY A 222 0.54 -26.83 2.86
N HIS A 223 -0.32 -25.83 3.09
CA HIS A 223 -0.42 -24.68 2.21
C HIS A 223 0.84 -23.80 2.25
N SER A 224 1.18 -23.20 1.11
CA SER A 224 2.30 -22.26 1.02
C SER A 224 1.97 -20.91 1.65
N PHE A 225 2.97 -20.21 2.20
CA PHE A 225 2.80 -18.87 2.72
C PHE A 225 2.58 -17.84 1.61
N ALA A 226 1.43 -17.15 1.65
CA ALA A 226 1.05 -16.16 0.64
C ALA A 226 2.08 -15.02 0.52
N HIS A 227 2.59 -14.52 1.64
CA HIS A 227 3.62 -13.48 1.65
C HIS A 227 4.97 -13.92 1.04
N HIS A 228 5.33 -15.19 1.05
CA HIS A 228 6.52 -15.67 0.35
C HIS A 228 6.27 -15.71 -1.17
N LEU A 229 5.14 -16.32 -1.56
CA LEU A 229 4.74 -16.44 -2.96
C LEU A 229 4.58 -15.06 -3.62
N LEU A 230 3.92 -14.10 -2.94
CA LEU A 230 3.67 -12.76 -3.46
C LEU A 230 4.96 -11.97 -3.64
N MET A 231 5.93 -12.16 -2.73
CA MET A 231 7.25 -11.56 -2.85
C MET A 231 7.99 -12.09 -4.09
N GLU A 232 7.99 -13.40 -4.30
CA GLU A 232 8.55 -14.01 -5.51
C GLU A 232 7.83 -13.55 -6.78
N GLN A 233 6.49 -13.60 -6.78
CA GLN A 233 5.69 -13.21 -7.94
C GLN A 233 5.89 -11.75 -8.32
N ALA A 234 5.93 -10.84 -7.34
CA ALA A 234 6.15 -9.43 -7.62
C ALA A 234 7.52 -9.21 -8.28
N MET A 235 8.56 -9.91 -7.80
CA MET A 235 9.89 -9.81 -8.40
C MET A 235 9.99 -10.45 -9.79
N ASN A 236 9.14 -11.43 -10.14
CA ASN A 236 9.06 -11.97 -11.51
C ASN A 236 8.63 -10.91 -12.54
N TYR A 237 7.90 -9.87 -12.11
CA TYR A 237 7.50 -8.75 -12.96
C TYR A 237 8.46 -7.56 -12.89
N VAL A 238 9.42 -7.55 -11.97
CA VAL A 238 10.44 -6.50 -11.88
C VAL A 238 11.54 -6.76 -12.91
N LYS A 239 12.00 -5.72 -13.58
CA LYS A 239 13.10 -5.79 -14.55
C LYS A 239 14.37 -6.33 -13.90
N GLU A 240 15.29 -6.84 -14.72
CA GLU A 240 16.67 -7.09 -14.27
C GLU A 240 17.27 -5.84 -13.61
N ASP A 241 18.12 -6.02 -12.60
CA ASP A 241 18.67 -4.97 -11.75
C ASP A 241 17.66 -4.13 -10.94
N GLY A 242 16.35 -4.32 -11.16
CA GLY A 242 15.28 -3.63 -10.45
C GLY A 242 15.12 -4.09 -9.00
N TYR A 243 14.35 -3.33 -8.22
CA TYR A 243 14.26 -3.51 -6.76
C TYR A 243 12.88 -3.97 -6.30
N GLY A 244 12.83 -4.54 -5.10
CA GLY A 244 11.62 -4.84 -4.35
C GLY A 244 11.71 -4.28 -2.93
N LEU A 245 10.63 -3.67 -2.44
CA LEU A 245 10.48 -3.17 -1.08
C LEU A 245 9.24 -3.80 -0.44
N PHE A 246 9.42 -4.69 0.51
CA PHE A 246 8.29 -5.44 1.08
C PHE A 246 8.22 -5.27 2.59
N LEU A 247 7.03 -5.02 3.13
CA LEU A 247 6.79 -5.25 4.56
C LEU A 247 6.51 -6.72 4.78
N ALA A 248 7.39 -7.37 5.51
CA ALA A 248 7.27 -8.79 5.88
C ALA A 248 7.38 -8.94 7.41
N PRO A 249 6.88 -10.04 8.00
CA PRO A 249 7.10 -10.34 9.42
C PRO A 249 8.58 -10.22 9.79
N ALA A 250 8.90 -9.66 10.96
CA ALA A 250 10.29 -9.44 11.36
C ALA A 250 11.11 -10.75 11.44
N ASN A 251 10.45 -11.88 11.67
CA ASN A 251 11.01 -13.23 11.72
C ASN A 251 10.86 -14.02 10.41
N PHE A 252 10.64 -13.37 9.26
CA PHE A 252 10.38 -14.04 7.97
C PHE A 252 11.46 -15.08 7.56
N MET A 253 12.70 -14.92 8.04
CA MET A 253 13.81 -15.85 7.79
C MET A 253 13.89 -17.05 8.76
N GLU A 254 12.99 -17.10 9.75
CA GLU A 254 12.98 -18.08 10.85
C GLU A 254 11.64 -18.83 10.95
N THR A 255 10.78 -18.71 9.93
CA THR A 255 9.50 -19.43 9.86
C THR A 255 9.69 -20.88 9.40
N GLU A 256 8.64 -21.69 9.52
CA GLU A 256 8.65 -23.10 9.12
C GLU A 256 8.88 -23.29 7.61
N GLN A 257 8.52 -22.30 6.77
CA GLN A 257 8.74 -22.30 5.32
C GLN A 257 9.95 -21.44 4.91
N SER A 258 10.80 -21.04 5.85
CA SER A 258 11.92 -20.12 5.57
C SER A 258 13.01 -20.73 4.68
N ASP A 259 13.13 -22.06 4.63
CA ASP A 259 14.13 -22.72 3.79
C ASP A 259 13.82 -22.57 2.29
N TYR A 260 12.54 -22.58 1.92
CA TYR A 260 12.07 -22.32 0.55
C TYR A 260 12.29 -20.86 0.15
N LEU A 261 12.03 -19.94 1.08
CA LEU A 261 12.35 -18.53 0.89
C LEU A 261 13.86 -18.30 0.69
N LYS A 262 14.71 -18.88 1.53
CA LYS A 262 16.18 -18.78 1.43
C LYS A 262 16.68 -19.35 0.11
N LYS A 263 16.10 -20.44 -0.36
CA LYS A 263 16.42 -21.01 -1.67
C LYS A 263 16.15 -19.99 -2.78
N TRP A 264 14.96 -19.42 -2.83
CA TRP A 264 14.62 -18.38 -3.82
C TRP A 264 15.54 -17.15 -3.72
N LEU A 265 15.80 -16.66 -2.50
CA LEU A 265 16.73 -15.55 -2.24
C LEU A 265 18.17 -15.84 -2.66
N ASN A 266 18.60 -17.10 -2.76
CA ASN A 266 19.94 -17.44 -3.23
C ASN A 266 19.99 -17.62 -4.75
N GLU A 267 18.89 -18.06 -5.36
CA GLU A 267 18.86 -18.44 -6.78
C GLU A 267 18.44 -17.31 -7.70
N LYS A 268 17.55 -16.40 -7.26
CA LYS A 268 16.85 -15.47 -8.16
C LYS A 268 17.12 -13.99 -7.92
N VAL A 269 17.43 -13.62 -6.69
CA VAL A 269 17.52 -12.21 -6.27
C VAL A 269 18.66 -12.01 -5.27
N TYR A 270 19.04 -10.77 -5.02
CA TYR A 270 19.92 -10.39 -3.91
C TYR A 270 19.11 -9.79 -2.77
N LEU A 271 19.32 -10.30 -1.56
CA LEU A 271 18.83 -9.67 -0.34
C LEU A 271 19.75 -8.51 0.01
N GLN A 272 19.36 -7.28 -0.27
CA GLN A 272 20.23 -6.12 -0.08
C GLN A 272 20.07 -5.47 1.29
N GLY A 273 18.90 -5.57 1.93
CA GLY A 273 18.71 -4.99 3.25
C GLY A 273 17.50 -5.50 4.01
N ILE A 274 17.60 -5.41 5.33
CA ILE A 274 16.50 -5.64 6.28
C ILE A 274 16.48 -4.44 7.22
N ILE A 275 15.38 -3.69 7.19
CA ILE A 275 15.18 -2.51 8.04
C ILE A 275 14.06 -2.85 9.02
N GLN A 276 14.44 -3.12 10.27
CA GLN A 276 13.49 -3.37 11.36
C GLN A 276 12.77 -2.07 11.72
N LEU A 277 11.44 -2.09 11.66
CA LEU A 277 10.60 -0.97 12.04
C LEU A 277 10.49 -0.85 13.57
N PRO A 278 10.18 0.34 14.11
CA PRO A 278 10.02 0.52 15.55
C PRO A 278 8.91 -0.35 16.15
N ASP A 279 9.18 -0.93 17.32
CA ASP A 279 8.23 -1.79 18.03
C ASP A 279 6.90 -1.07 18.35
N GLU A 280 6.94 0.25 18.55
CA GLU A 280 5.78 1.09 18.86
C GLU A 280 4.71 1.16 17.75
N LEU A 281 5.04 0.73 16.54
CA LEU A 281 4.08 0.69 15.43
C LEU A 281 3.14 -0.51 15.50
N PHE A 282 3.48 -1.53 16.30
CA PHE A 282 2.81 -2.81 16.29
C PHE A 282 2.19 -3.10 17.66
N LYS A 283 0.99 -3.69 17.67
CA LYS A 283 0.26 -3.99 18.91
C LYS A 283 0.99 -5.04 19.78
N ASN A 284 1.77 -5.91 19.16
CA ASN A 284 2.41 -7.05 19.82
C ASN A 284 3.61 -7.55 18.99
N GLU A 285 4.51 -8.29 19.63
CA GLU A 285 5.77 -8.73 19.01
C GLU A 285 5.58 -9.55 17.73
N ARG A 286 4.54 -10.40 17.69
CA ARG A 286 4.22 -11.23 16.52
C ARG A 286 3.74 -10.43 15.30
N SER A 287 3.29 -9.20 15.48
CA SER A 287 2.88 -8.32 14.37
C SER A 287 3.99 -7.39 13.89
N ARG A 288 5.18 -7.45 14.50
CA ARG A 288 6.33 -6.65 14.06
C ARG A 288 6.70 -6.99 12.63
N LYS A 289 6.87 -5.96 11.81
CA LYS A 289 7.33 -6.06 10.42
C LYS A 289 8.69 -5.41 10.23
N SER A 290 9.38 -5.84 9.18
CA SER A 290 10.59 -5.23 8.65
C SER A 290 10.36 -4.86 7.19
N ILE A 291 11.05 -3.83 6.72
CA ILE A 291 11.20 -3.59 5.27
C ILE A 291 12.30 -4.50 4.77
N VAL A 292 11.97 -5.36 3.81
CA VAL A 292 12.90 -6.23 3.09
C VAL A 292 13.21 -5.57 1.76
N LEU A 293 14.49 -5.25 1.54
CA LEU A 293 15.00 -4.71 0.29
C LEU A 293 15.65 -5.84 -0.51
N ILE A 294 15.09 -6.09 -1.69
CA ILE A 294 15.50 -7.15 -2.61
C ILE A 294 15.87 -6.51 -3.95
N GLN A 295 16.79 -7.12 -4.69
CA GLN A 295 17.14 -6.70 -6.05
C GLN A 295 17.20 -7.89 -6.99
N ASN A 296 16.58 -7.81 -8.17
CA ASN A 296 16.73 -8.84 -9.18
C ASN A 296 18.18 -8.90 -9.68
N HIS A 297 18.62 -10.11 -10.04
CA HIS A 297 19.86 -10.29 -10.79
C HIS A 297 19.80 -9.54 -12.14
N GLY A 298 20.96 -9.16 -12.64
CA GLY A 298 21.09 -8.43 -13.90
C GLY A 298 22.54 -8.01 -14.14
N ALA A 299 22.75 -7.10 -15.08
CA ALA A 299 24.09 -6.72 -15.53
C ALA A 299 24.86 -5.85 -14.50
N THR A 300 24.15 -5.12 -13.65
CA THR A 300 24.73 -4.13 -12.72
C THR A 300 24.54 -4.50 -11.25
N SER A 301 23.59 -5.38 -10.94
CA SER A 301 23.32 -5.88 -9.60
C SER A 301 24.36 -6.89 -9.13
N LYS A 302 24.61 -6.89 -7.83
CA LYS A 302 25.45 -7.87 -7.11
C LYS A 302 25.03 -7.93 -5.65
N GLN A 303 25.32 -9.02 -4.97
CA GLN A 303 25.11 -9.12 -3.53
C GLN A 303 26.01 -8.10 -2.78
N ALA A 304 25.40 -7.07 -2.20
CA ALA A 304 26.07 -6.20 -1.24
C ALA A 304 26.16 -6.86 0.13
N PRO A 305 27.04 -6.40 1.04
CA PRO A 305 26.85 -6.65 2.46
C PRO A 305 25.45 -6.21 2.88
N VAL A 306 24.63 -7.15 3.36
CA VAL A 306 23.22 -6.88 3.70
C VAL A 306 23.12 -5.73 4.68
N LEU A 307 22.40 -4.67 4.32
CA LEU A 307 22.11 -3.57 5.24
C LEU A 307 21.20 -4.08 6.36
N LEU A 308 21.72 -4.16 7.57
CA LEU A 308 20.91 -4.38 8.76
C LEU A 308 20.72 -3.06 9.49
N ALA A 309 19.50 -2.55 9.48
CA ALA A 309 19.13 -1.32 10.15
C ALA A 309 17.99 -1.56 11.13
N LYS A 310 18.00 -0.85 12.26
CA LYS A 310 16.89 -0.84 13.21
C LYS A 310 16.48 0.61 13.49
N LEU A 311 15.24 0.92 13.17
CA LEU A 311 14.65 2.23 13.43
C LEU A 311 14.13 2.29 14.86
N ALA A 312 14.60 3.29 15.62
CA ALA A 312 14.17 3.47 17.01
C ALA A 312 12.78 4.11 17.11
N SER A 313 12.48 5.09 16.25
CA SER A 313 11.17 5.72 16.13
C SER A 313 11.01 6.36 14.75
N LEU A 314 9.77 6.37 14.24
CA LEU A 314 9.36 7.15 13.06
C LEU A 314 8.77 8.52 13.43
N LYS A 315 8.65 8.84 14.73
CA LYS A 315 8.09 10.11 15.21
C LYS A 315 9.18 11.15 15.44
N GLU A 316 10.41 10.71 15.69
CA GLU A 316 11.54 11.58 16.02
C GLU A 316 12.39 11.88 14.77
N PRO A 317 12.45 13.15 14.30
CA PRO A 317 13.19 13.50 13.08
C PRO A 317 14.67 13.13 13.11
N LYS A 318 15.30 13.13 14.30
CA LYS A 318 16.71 12.75 14.48
C LYS A 318 16.96 11.28 14.14
N ASN A 319 16.05 10.38 14.49
CA ASN A 319 16.18 8.95 14.24
C ASN A 319 16.05 8.65 12.74
N ILE A 320 15.10 9.31 12.07
CA ILE A 320 14.91 9.22 10.62
C ILE A 320 16.15 9.75 9.90
N LYS A 321 16.65 10.93 10.28
CA LYS A 321 17.85 11.51 9.66
C LYS A 321 19.07 10.60 9.77
N LYS A 322 19.30 10.02 10.95
CA LYS A 322 20.40 9.07 11.17
C LYS A 322 20.28 7.85 10.27
N PHE A 323 19.06 7.34 10.07
CA PHE A 323 18.82 6.24 9.15
C PHE A 323 19.12 6.64 7.70
N PHE A 324 18.70 7.82 7.25
CA PHE A 324 19.01 8.30 5.90
C PHE A 324 20.52 8.42 5.66
N GLU A 325 21.26 9.01 6.61
CA GLU A 325 22.73 9.08 6.55
C GLU A 325 23.36 7.68 6.47
N GLN A 326 22.86 6.71 7.25
CA GLN A 326 23.31 5.32 7.21
C GLN A 326 23.02 4.66 5.86
N PHE A 327 21.80 4.84 5.33
CA PHE A 327 21.37 4.24 4.07
C PHE A 327 22.17 4.80 2.89
N GLU A 328 22.36 6.11 2.82
CA GLU A 328 23.16 6.78 1.79
C GLU A 328 24.62 6.30 1.80
N ALA A 329 25.24 6.23 2.98
CA ALA A 329 26.61 5.75 3.12
C ALA A 329 26.75 4.29 2.68
N TRP A 330 25.78 3.44 3.06
CA TRP A 330 25.75 2.05 2.65
C TRP A 330 25.57 1.92 1.13
N LYS A 331 24.59 2.62 0.55
CA LYS A 331 24.32 2.59 -0.89
C LYS A 331 25.54 3.04 -1.69
N ALA A 332 26.15 4.18 -1.35
CA ALA A 332 27.30 4.72 -2.06
C ALA A 332 28.53 3.80 -2.05
N SER A 333 28.63 2.91 -1.06
CA SER A 333 29.76 1.99 -0.93
C SER A 333 29.54 0.65 -1.62
N ASN A 334 28.29 0.28 -1.91
CA ASN A 334 27.94 -1.10 -2.24
C ASN A 334 27.06 -1.30 -3.48
N LEU A 335 26.21 -0.33 -3.83
CA LEU A 335 25.27 -0.39 -4.96
C LEU A 335 25.75 0.41 -6.17
#